data_AF-A9TJM1-F1
#
_entry.id   AF-A9TJM1-F1
#
_cell.length_a   1.000
_cell.length_b   1.000
_cell.length_c   1.000
_cell.angle_alpha   90.00
_cell.angle_beta   90.00
_cell.angle_gamma   90.00
#
_symmetry.space_group_name_H-M   'P 1'
#
loop_
_entity.id
_entity.type
_entity.pdbx_description
1 polymer ?
#
loop_
_entity_poly.entity_id
_entity_poly.type
_entity_poly.pdbx_seq_one_letter_code
_entity_poly.pdbx_strand_id
1 'polypeptide(L)'
;MSAGGPLRVVATAGAAVAAGMFTLSMASSVSLGVLSTVVERQRKKTAPQCSCCKGRGFMPCRLCKGEATINWSPLYDPVVLKPCVCPTCDGNRVQKCLNCVGKGYV
;
A
#
# COMPACT_ATOMS: atom_id res chain seq x y z
N MET A 1 32.90 -7.17 48.01
CA MET A 1 31.85 -8.21 47.80
C MET A 1 30.87 -7.70 46.76
N SER A 2 30.69 -8.47 45.69
CA SER A 2 30.12 -8.04 44.41
C SER A 2 28.60 -7.99 44.44
N ALA A 3 28.02 -6.80 44.56
CA ALA A 3 26.56 -6.56 44.60
C ALA A 3 25.91 -6.52 43.20
N GLY A 4 26.25 -7.47 42.32
CA GLY A 4 25.83 -7.45 40.91
C GLY A 4 25.08 -8.70 40.39
N GLY A 5 24.92 -9.74 41.20
CA GLY A 5 24.40 -11.05 40.77
C GLY A 5 22.94 -11.05 40.26
N PRO A 6 21.95 -10.73 41.11
CA PRO A 6 20.53 -10.91 40.76
C PRO A 6 20.07 -9.94 39.66
N LEU A 7 20.56 -8.70 39.66
CA LEU A 7 20.23 -7.71 38.62
C LEU A 7 20.76 -8.13 37.24
N ARG A 8 21.97 -8.73 37.18
CA ARG A 8 22.52 -9.27 35.94
C ARG A 8 21.72 -10.46 35.41
N VAL A 9 21.27 -11.36 36.29
CA VAL A 9 20.45 -12.52 35.89
C VAL A 9 19.09 -12.08 35.33
N VAL A 10 18.44 -11.11 35.95
CA VAL A 10 17.17 -10.55 35.44
C VAL A 10 17.38 -9.85 34.10
N ALA A 11 18.46 -9.07 33.96
CA ALA A 11 18.77 -8.38 32.71
C ALA A 11 19.08 -9.36 31.55
N THR A 12 19.85 -10.42 31.80
CA THR A 12 20.17 -11.42 30.77
C THR A 12 18.95 -12.25 30.37
N ALA A 13 18.10 -12.63 31.33
CA ALA A 13 16.85 -13.32 31.05
C ALA A 13 15.89 -12.43 30.23
N GLY A 14 15.74 -11.16 30.62
CA GLY A 14 14.94 -10.19 29.88
C GLY A 14 15.44 -9.96 28.45
N ALA A 15 16.76 -9.83 28.28
CA ALA A 15 17.38 -9.71 26.96
C ALA A 15 17.16 -10.94 26.08
N ALA A 16 17.25 -12.15 26.64
CA ALA A 16 17.00 -13.39 25.92
C ALA A 16 15.55 -13.50 25.44
N VAL A 17 14.58 -13.15 26.30
CA VAL A 17 13.15 -13.13 25.92
C VAL A 17 12.88 -12.10 24.83
N ALA A 18 13.42 -10.88 24.98
CA ALA A 18 13.27 -9.82 23.98
C ALA A 18 13.87 -10.22 22.62
N ALA A 19 15.07 -10.82 22.62
CA ALA A 19 15.70 -11.35 21.40
C ALA A 19 14.87 -12.47 20.76
N GLY A 20 14.28 -13.37 21.57
CA GLY A 20 13.37 -14.40 21.09
C GLY A 20 12.12 -13.82 20.42
N MET A 21 11.43 -12.88 21.07
CA MET A 21 10.26 -12.21 20.49
C MET A 21 10.59 -11.47 19.19
N PHE A 22 11.75 -10.82 19.14
CA PHE A 22 12.19 -10.10 17.95
C PHE A 22 12.47 -11.05 16.78
N THR A 23 13.21 -12.15 17.01
CA THR A 23 13.52 -13.14 15.96
C THR A 23 12.24 -13.82 15.44
N LEU A 24 11.33 -14.21 16.32
CA LEU A 24 10.02 -14.77 15.95
C LEU A 24 9.19 -13.79 15.09
N SER A 25 9.15 -12.50 15.47
CA SER A 25 8.41 -11.48 14.73
C SER A 25 8.99 -11.22 13.35
N MET A 26 10.33 -11.16 13.25
CA MET A 26 11.01 -11.01 11.96
C MET A 26 10.80 -12.24 11.07
N ALA A 27 11.00 -13.45 11.60
CA ALA A 27 10.81 -14.69 10.86
C ALA A 27 9.36 -14.84 10.35
N SER A 28 8.38 -14.48 11.19
CA SER A 28 6.95 -14.50 10.81
C SER A 28 6.66 -13.49 9.69
N SER A 29 7.18 -12.27 9.79
CA SER A 29 6.98 -11.23 8.78
C SER A 29 7.55 -11.62 7.42
N VAL A 30 8.76 -12.18 7.41
CA VAL A 30 9.40 -12.69 6.18
C VAL A 30 8.58 -13.84 5.59
N SER A 31 8.17 -14.80 6.42
CA SER A 31 7.38 -15.96 5.97
C SER A 31 6.05 -15.55 5.34
N LEU A 32 5.33 -14.62 5.96
CA LEU A 32 4.08 -14.07 5.43
C LEU A 32 4.31 -13.27 4.15
N GLY A 33 5.40 -12.50 4.08
CA GLY A 33 5.83 -11.82 2.86
C GLY A 33 6.01 -12.80 1.70
N VAL A 34 6.76 -13.87 1.91
CA VAL A 34 6.98 -14.91 0.89
C VAL A 34 5.65 -15.55 0.48
N LEU A 35 4.83 -15.98 1.43
CA LEU A 35 3.53 -16.59 1.14
C LEU A 35 2.63 -15.66 0.33
N SER A 36 2.54 -14.38 0.72
CA SER A 36 1.72 -13.40 -0.01
C SER A 36 2.20 -13.21 -1.45
N THR A 37 3.51 -13.17 -1.71
CA THR A 37 4.03 -13.08 -3.08
C THR A 37 3.72 -14.32 -3.92
N VAL A 38 3.80 -15.51 -3.33
CA VAL A 38 3.47 -16.77 -4.01
C VAL A 38 1.98 -16.82 -4.33
N VAL A 39 1.12 -16.48 -3.37
CA VAL A 39 -0.34 -16.42 -3.55
C VAL A 39 -0.70 -15.41 -4.64
N GLU A 40 -0.14 -14.20 -4.60
CA GLU A 40 -0.41 -13.18 -5.62
C GLU A 40 0.09 -13.59 -7.01
N ARG A 41 1.23 -14.29 -7.09
CA ARG A 41 1.74 -14.84 -8.35
C ARG A 41 0.84 -15.93 -8.91
N GLN A 42 0.29 -16.79 -8.06
CA GLN A 42 -0.68 -17.81 -8.48
C GLN A 42 -2.00 -17.16 -8.90
N ARG A 43 -2.54 -16.21 -8.12
CA ARG A 43 -3.73 -15.46 -8.50
C ARG A 43 -3.56 -14.76 -9.85
N LYS A 44 -2.42 -14.12 -10.11
CA LYS A 44 -2.16 -13.50 -11.43
C LYS A 44 -2.23 -14.49 -12.60
N LYS A 45 -1.93 -15.77 -12.37
CA LYS A 45 -1.99 -16.81 -13.41
C LYS A 45 -3.39 -17.39 -13.61
N THR A 46 -4.17 -17.51 -12.54
CA THR A 46 -5.45 -18.23 -12.54
C THR A 46 -6.66 -17.31 -12.58
N ALA A 47 -6.56 -16.11 -12.01
CA ALA A 47 -7.66 -15.17 -11.94
C ALA A 47 -8.00 -14.61 -13.33
N PRO A 48 -9.30 -14.45 -13.64
CA PRO A 48 -9.71 -13.82 -14.89
C PRO A 48 -9.22 -12.37 -14.95
N GLN A 49 -8.89 -11.91 -16.16
CA GLN A 49 -8.54 -10.53 -16.38
C GLN A 49 -9.71 -9.60 -16.02
N CYS A 50 -9.40 -8.46 -15.41
CA CYS A 50 -10.40 -7.46 -15.07
C CYS A 50 -11.01 -6.89 -16.36
N SER A 51 -12.31 -7.11 -16.57
CA SER A 51 -13.05 -6.67 -17.75
C SER A 51 -13.06 -5.14 -17.90
N CYS A 52 -13.11 -4.41 -16.79
CA CYS A 52 -13.18 -2.94 -16.77
C CYS A 52 -11.91 -2.27 -17.33
N CYS A 53 -10.72 -2.77 -16.95
CA CYS A 53 -9.44 -2.23 -17.45
C CYS A 53 -8.79 -3.09 -18.53
N LYS A 54 -9.41 -4.21 -18.92
CA LYS A 54 -8.90 -5.20 -19.89
C LYS A 54 -7.49 -5.68 -19.53
N GLY A 55 -7.27 -6.05 -18.27
CA GLY A 55 -5.97 -6.55 -17.81
C GLY A 55 -4.92 -5.48 -17.47
N ARG A 56 -5.14 -4.21 -17.82
CA ARG A 56 -4.10 -3.15 -17.67
C ARG A 56 -3.85 -2.70 -16.23
N GLY A 57 -4.83 -2.86 -15.34
CA GLY A 57 -4.78 -2.35 -13.96
C GLY A 57 -4.99 -0.84 -13.82
N PHE A 58 -4.70 -0.07 -14.87
CA PHE A 58 -4.85 1.39 -14.91
C PHE A 58 -5.78 1.82 -16.04
N MET A 59 -6.29 3.03 -15.92
CA MET A 59 -7.20 3.66 -16.88
C MET A 59 -7.00 5.18 -16.86
N PRO A 60 -7.36 5.89 -17.94
CA PRO A 60 -7.38 7.35 -17.93
C PRO A 60 -8.18 7.87 -16.74
N CYS A 61 -7.68 8.94 -16.11
CA CYS A 61 -8.37 9.55 -14.99
C CYS A 61 -9.73 10.08 -15.45
N ARG A 62 -10.80 9.49 -14.93
CA ARG A 62 -12.18 9.89 -15.29
C ARG A 62 -12.56 11.23 -14.67
N LEU A 63 -11.94 11.60 -13.54
CA LEU A 63 -12.26 12.84 -12.83
C LEU A 63 -11.72 14.07 -13.58
N CYS A 64 -10.41 14.12 -13.87
CA CYS A 64 -9.82 15.24 -14.60
C CYS A 64 -9.81 15.06 -16.13
N LYS A 65 -10.28 13.92 -16.64
CA LYS A 65 -10.28 13.58 -18.08
C LYS A 65 -8.92 13.74 -18.78
N GLY A 66 -7.82 13.66 -18.03
CA GLY A 66 -6.46 13.82 -18.54
C GLY A 66 -5.82 15.19 -18.29
N GLU A 67 -6.55 16.16 -17.76
CA GLU A 67 -6.06 17.54 -17.51
C GLU A 67 -5.11 17.66 -16.31
N ALA A 68 -4.89 16.58 -15.54
CA ALA A 68 -4.12 16.54 -14.29
C ALA A 68 -4.64 17.44 -13.16
N THR A 69 -5.48 18.41 -13.47
CA THR A 69 -6.07 19.38 -12.56
C THR A 69 -7.59 19.33 -12.66
N ILE A 70 -8.27 19.82 -11.63
CA ILE A 70 -9.71 20.03 -11.62
C ILE A 70 -10.03 21.40 -11.05
N ASN A 71 -11.08 22.01 -11.58
CA ASN A 71 -11.62 23.23 -11.01
C ASN A 71 -12.55 22.86 -9.86
N TRP A 72 -12.19 23.26 -8.64
CA TRP A 72 -12.97 22.99 -7.44
C TRP A 72 -13.95 24.09 -7.07
N SER A 73 -13.89 25.25 -7.74
CA SER A 73 -14.71 26.40 -7.37
C SER A 73 -16.20 26.00 -7.37
N PRO A 74 -16.91 26.07 -6.23
CA PRO A 74 -18.32 25.73 -6.16
C PRO A 74 -19.23 26.80 -6.78
N LEU A 75 -18.66 27.95 -7.16
CA LEU A 75 -19.37 29.01 -7.85
C LEU A 75 -19.53 28.66 -9.34
N TYR A 76 -20.73 28.92 -9.87
CA TYR A 76 -21.05 28.73 -11.29
C TYR A 76 -20.20 29.63 -12.20
N ASP A 77 -19.91 30.86 -11.77
CA ASP A 77 -19.03 31.81 -12.46
C ASP A 77 -17.96 32.35 -11.50
N PRO A 78 -16.86 31.61 -11.31
CA PRO A 78 -15.82 32.04 -10.40
C PRO A 78 -14.96 33.15 -11.05
N VAL A 79 -14.93 34.33 -10.41
CA VAL A 79 -14.04 35.44 -10.78
C VAL A 79 -12.56 35.02 -10.83
N VAL A 80 -12.19 33.98 -10.08
CA VAL A 80 -10.87 33.35 -10.11
C VAL A 80 -11.00 31.83 -10.22
N LEU A 81 -10.48 31.27 -11.32
CA LEU A 81 -10.29 29.84 -11.47
C LEU A 81 -9.12 29.40 -10.57
N LYS A 82 -9.40 28.52 -9.60
CA LYS A 82 -8.37 27.90 -8.76
C LYS A 82 -8.25 26.42 -9.12
N PRO A 83 -7.54 26.07 -10.22
CA PRO A 83 -7.31 24.68 -10.55
C PRO A 83 -6.47 24.03 -9.43
N CYS A 84 -6.95 22.94 -8.86
CA CYS A 84 -6.15 22.12 -7.95
C CYS A 84 -5.69 20.87 -8.66
N VAL A 85 -4.60 20.27 -8.20
CA VAL A 85 -4.16 18.95 -8.65
C VAL A 85 -5.31 17.95 -8.44
N CYS A 86 -5.55 17.11 -9.44
CA CYS A 86 -6.61 16.12 -9.38
C CYS A 86 -6.29 15.08 -8.29
N PRO A 87 -7.12 14.92 -7.24
CA PRO A 87 -6.80 14.02 -6.13
C PRO A 87 -6.92 12.54 -6.51
N THR A 88 -7.62 12.21 -7.60
CA THR A 88 -7.82 10.82 -8.04
C THR A 88 -6.59 10.26 -8.75
N CYS A 89 -5.87 11.08 -9.52
CA CYS A 89 -4.67 10.66 -10.22
C CYS A 89 -3.39 11.31 -9.68
N ASP A 90 -3.51 12.20 -8.70
CA ASP A 90 -2.39 12.98 -8.14
C ASP A 90 -1.56 13.65 -9.24
N GLY A 91 -2.25 14.27 -10.22
CA GLY A 91 -1.61 14.89 -11.39
C GLY A 91 -1.08 13.93 -12.48
N ASN A 92 -1.05 12.61 -12.25
CA ASN A 92 -0.47 11.63 -13.20
C ASN A 92 -1.33 11.33 -14.44
N ARG A 93 -2.53 11.91 -14.55
CA ARG A 93 -3.48 11.73 -15.67
C ARG A 93 -4.05 10.31 -15.84
N VAL A 94 -3.51 9.33 -15.12
CA VAL A 94 -3.99 7.95 -15.03
C VAL A 94 -4.41 7.62 -13.60
N GLN A 95 -5.46 6.82 -13.45
CA GLN A 95 -5.93 6.33 -12.16
C GLN A 95 -5.86 4.80 -12.13
N LYS A 96 -5.71 4.23 -10.92
CA LYS A 96 -5.87 2.78 -10.72
C LYS A 96 -7.30 2.40 -11.05
N CYS A 97 -7.48 1.26 -11.73
CA CYS A 97 -8.80 0.70 -11.93
C CYS A 97 -9.38 0.31 -10.58
N LEU A 98 -10.49 0.93 -10.20
CA LEU A 98 -11.11 0.72 -8.89
C LEU A 98 -11.66 -0.70 -8.72
N ASN A 99 -11.99 -1.40 -9.80
CA ASN A 99 -12.52 -2.77 -9.75
C ASN A 99 -11.44 -3.83 -9.43
N CYS A 100 -10.19 -3.62 -9.83
CA CYS A 100 -9.09 -4.56 -9.55
C CYS A 100 -7.97 -3.94 -8.71
N VAL A 101 -8.17 -2.72 -8.23
CA VAL A 101 -7.22 -1.95 -7.38
C VAL A 101 -5.80 -1.92 -7.96
N GLY A 102 -5.68 -1.81 -9.30
CA GLY A 102 -4.38 -1.80 -9.98
C GLY A 102 -3.78 -3.17 -10.33
N LYS A 103 -4.37 -4.30 -9.91
CA LYS A 103 -3.81 -5.64 -10.18
C LYS A 103 -3.97 -6.11 -11.62
N GLY A 104 -5.04 -5.69 -12.30
CA GLY A 104 -5.38 -6.13 -13.67
C GLY A 104 -6.19 -7.43 -13.75
N TYR A 105 -6.40 -8.12 -12.63
CA TYR A 105 -7.21 -9.33 -12.52
C TYR A 105 -8.06 -9.25 -11.24
N VAL A 106 -9.14 -10.04 -11.16
CA VAL A 106 -10.08 -10.06 -10.02
C VAL A 106 -10.09 -11.44 -9.35
#